data_AF-A0A139ADA7-F1
#
_entry.id   AF-A0A139ADA7-F1
#
_cell.length_a   1.000
_cell.length_b   1.000
_cell.length_c   1.000
_cell.angle_alpha   90.00
_cell.angle_beta   90.00
_cell.angle_gamma   90.00
#
_symmetry.space_group_name_H-M   'P 1'
#
loop_
_entity.id
_entity.type
_entity.pdbx_description
1 polymer ?
#
loop_
_entity_poly.entity_id
_entity_poly.type
_entity_poly.pdbx_seq_one_letter_code
_entity_poly.pdbx_strand_id
1 'polypeptide(L)'
;CQAACSNKAGIAACRLLIGLAEAGLLPGLLFWIGVWYRKFEIATRTALIHSILAFSSAFAGLIASGIGRMNGAAGLPTWRWIFIIRTLPT
;
A
#
# COMPACT_ATOMS: atom_id res chain seq x y z
N CYS A 1 -2.23 6.27 -11.54
CA CYS A 1 -1.44 7.44 -12.03
C CYS A 1 0.05 7.12 -12.25
N GLN A 2 0.75 6.45 -11.32
CA GLN A 2 2.21 6.18 -11.47
C GLN A 2 2.59 5.31 -12.69
N ALA A 3 1.71 4.41 -13.14
CA ALA A 3 1.94 3.58 -14.34
C ALA A 3 2.05 4.39 -15.65
N ALA A 4 1.38 5.55 -15.72
CA ALA A 4 1.31 6.38 -16.93
C ALA A 4 2.44 7.43 -17.01
N CYS A 5 3.20 7.64 -15.93
CA CYS A 5 4.26 8.64 -15.90
C CYS A 5 5.52 8.14 -16.65
N SER A 6 5.96 8.89 -17.66
CA SER A 6 7.23 8.65 -18.38
C SER A 6 8.37 9.55 -17.86
N ASN A 7 8.06 10.61 -17.12
CA ASN A 7 9.05 11.60 -16.66
C ASN A 7 9.54 11.30 -15.22
N LYS A 8 10.86 11.42 -14.99
CA LYS A 8 11.48 11.18 -13.67
C LYS A 8 10.92 12.08 -12.57
N ALA A 9 10.68 13.35 -12.89
CA ALA A 9 10.06 14.31 -11.97
C ALA A 9 8.63 13.93 -11.59
N GLY A 10 7.85 13.38 -12.53
CA GLY A 10 6.48 12.93 -12.26
C GLY A 10 6.43 11.73 -11.31
N ILE A 11 7.34 10.78 -11.46
CA ILE A 11 7.46 9.62 -10.55
C ILE A 11 7.83 10.10 -9.13
N ALA A 12 8.75 11.05 -9.02
CA ALA A 12 9.15 11.64 -7.73
C ALA A 12 7.98 12.38 -7.07
N ALA A 13 7.27 13.23 -7.80
CA ALA A 13 6.10 13.95 -7.29
C ALA A 13 5.01 12.99 -6.81
N CYS A 14 4.67 11.95 -7.58
CA CYS A 14 3.70 10.95 -7.16
C CYS A 14 4.14 10.20 -5.90
N ARG A 15 5.44 9.90 -5.73
CA ARG A 15 5.93 9.27 -4.49
C ARG A 15 5.82 10.19 -3.29
N LEU A 16 6.10 11.48 -3.46
CA LEU A 16 5.95 12.46 -2.37
C LEU A 16 4.49 12.60 -1.93
N LEU A 17 3.56 12.67 -2.88
CA LEU A 17 2.13 12.77 -2.57
C LEU A 17 1.61 11.52 -1.84
N ILE A 18 2.03 10.32 -2.27
CA ILE A 18 1.67 9.08 -1.59
C ILE A 18 2.29 9.03 -0.19
N GLY A 19 3.56 9.41 -0.05
CA GLY A 19 4.21 9.46 1.26
C GLY A 19 3.53 10.42 2.22
N LEU A 20 3.11 11.60 1.74
CA LEU A 20 2.33 12.55 2.53
C LEU A 20 0.97 12.00 2.93
N ALA A 21 0.29 11.27 2.04
CA ALA A 21 -1.00 10.66 2.32
C ALA A 21 -0.89 9.50 3.32
N GLU A 22 0.15 8.65 3.21
CA GLU A 22 0.34 7.48 4.08
C GLU A 22 0.88 7.86 5.47
N ALA A 23 1.68 8.93 5.58
CA ALA A 23 2.30 9.35 6.85
C ALA A 23 1.28 9.64 7.97
N GLY A 24 0.10 10.15 7.62
CA GLY A 24 -0.95 10.46 8.60
C GLY A 24 -1.85 9.28 8.96
N LEU A 25 -1.82 8.19 8.17
CA LEU A 25 -2.83 7.14 8.26
C LEU A 25 -2.71 6.32 9.55
N LEU A 26 -1.51 5.84 9.89
CA LEU A 26 -1.28 5.06 11.12
C LEU A 26 -1.55 5.87 12.40
N PRO A 27 -0.95 7.06 12.61
CA PRO A 27 -1.22 7.83 13.81
C PRO A 27 -2.67 8.33 13.88
N GLY A 28 -3.29 8.65 12.73
CA GLY A 28 -4.69 9.03 12.64
C GLY A 28 -5.64 7.90 13.06
N LEU A 29 -5.36 6.67 12.63
CA LEU A 29 -6.15 5.49 13.00
C LEU A 29 -6.02 5.16 14.49
N LEU A 30 -4.80 5.22 15.04
CA LEU A 30 -4.57 4.99 16.47
C LEU A 30 -5.24 6.07 17.34
N PHE A 31 -5.18 7.33 16.92
CA PHE A 31 -5.88 8.42 17.58
C PHE A 31 -7.40 8.21 17.58
N TRP A 32 -7.96 7.83 16.43
CA TRP A 32 -9.39 7.55 16.29
C TRP A 32 -9.87 6.45 17.25
N ILE A 33 -9.11 5.36 17.36
CA ILE A 33 -9.46 4.26 18.27
C ILE A 33 -9.34 4.70 19.74
N GLY A 34 -8.35 5.54 20.05
CA GLY A 34 -8.12 6.07 21.40
C GLY A 34 -9.23 7.01 21.89
N VAL A 35 -9.87 7.77 20.98
CA VAL A 35 -10.98 8.69 21.32
C VAL A 35 -12.32 7.95 21.48
N TRP A 36 -12.54 6.87 20.72
CA TRP A 36 -13.86 6.22 20.62
C TRP A 36 -14.05 5.02 21.56
N TYR A 37 -12.98 4.41 22.12
CA TYR A 37 -13.07 3.16 22.89
C TYR A 37 -12.46 3.25 24.31
N ARG A 38 -12.95 2.41 25.23
CA ARG A 38 -12.42 2.29 26.61
C ARG A 38 -11.08 1.55 26.62
N LYS A 39 -10.16 1.94 27.54
CA LYS A 39 -8.76 1.46 27.64
C LYS A 39 -8.60 -0.07 27.63
N PHE A 40 -9.57 -0.82 28.11
CA PHE A 40 -9.53 -2.28 28.18
C PHE A 40 -9.85 -2.96 26.82
N GLU A 41 -10.63 -2.32 25.96
CA GLU A 41 -11.04 -2.88 24.65
C GLU A 41 -10.12 -2.42 23.50
N ILE A 42 -9.31 -1.37 23.74
CA ILE A 42 -8.39 -0.81 22.74
C ILE A 42 -7.36 -1.84 22.30
N ALA A 43 -6.76 -2.59 23.24
CA ALA A 43 -5.67 -3.52 22.97
C ALA A 43 -6.06 -4.63 21.97
N THR A 44 -7.25 -5.21 22.14
CA THR A 44 -7.74 -6.28 21.27
C THR A 44 -8.05 -5.76 19.86
N ARG A 45 -8.58 -4.54 19.73
CA ARG A 45 -8.91 -3.94 18.43
C ARG A 45 -7.67 -3.45 17.69
N THR A 46 -6.69 -2.85 18.37
CA THR A 46 -5.43 -2.46 17.74
C THR A 46 -4.61 -3.67 17.31
N ALA A 47 -4.67 -4.78 18.07
CA ALA A 47 -4.04 -6.05 17.68
C ALA A 47 -4.66 -6.63 16.40
N LEU A 48 -6.00 -6.61 16.27
CA LEU A 48 -6.68 -7.04 15.05
C LEU A 48 -6.32 -6.17 13.84
N ILE A 49 -6.22 -4.85 14.01
CA ILE A 49 -5.81 -3.96 12.93
C ILE A 49 -4.37 -4.22 12.52
N HIS A 50 -3.46 -4.40 13.49
CA HIS A 50 -2.06 -4.74 13.20
C HIS A 50 -1.91 -6.09 12.50
N SER A 51 -2.71 -7.09 12.86
CA SER A 51 -2.68 -8.38 12.19
C SER A 51 -3.17 -8.28 10.74
N ILE A 52 -4.19 -7.46 10.46
CA ILE A 52 -4.66 -7.18 9.10
C ILE A 52 -3.59 -6.40 8.31
N LEU A 53 -2.91 -5.42 8.91
CA LEU A 53 -1.78 -4.73 8.28
C LEU A 53 -0.67 -5.71 7.89
N ALA A 54 -0.27 -6.59 8.82
CA ALA A 54 0.74 -7.62 8.57
C ALA A 54 0.28 -8.58 7.45
N PHE A 55 -0.98 -9.00 7.47
CA PHE A 55 -1.55 -9.84 6.42
C PHE A 55 -1.52 -9.15 5.05
N SER A 56 -1.92 -7.88 4.98
CA SER A 56 -1.85 -7.08 3.75
C SER A 56 -0.42 -6.96 3.22
N SER A 57 0.58 -6.81 4.10
CA SER A 57 1.99 -6.78 3.68
C SER A 57 2.48 -8.13 3.13
N ALA A 58 2.04 -9.24 3.71
CA ALA A 58 2.37 -10.58 3.22
C ALA A 58 1.78 -10.85 1.82
N PHE A 59 0.53 -10.43 1.59
CA PHE A 59 -0.12 -10.51 0.27
C PHE A 59 0.59 -9.65 -0.77
N ALA A 60 0.99 -8.43 -0.42
CA ALA A 60 1.75 -7.58 -1.32
C ALA A 60 3.08 -8.23 -1.75
N GLY A 61 3.78 -8.91 -0.82
CA GLY A 61 4.99 -9.68 -1.11
C GLY A 61 4.75 -10.90 -2.00
N LEU A 62 3.66 -11.64 -1.75
CA LEU A 62 3.27 -12.80 -2.57
C LEU A 62 2.96 -12.38 -4.02
N ILE A 63 2.21 -11.29 -4.19
CA ILE A 63 1.88 -10.73 -5.50
C ILE A 63 3.15 -10.26 -6.21
N ALA A 64 4.08 -9.61 -5.51
CA ALA A 64 5.36 -9.18 -6.08
C ALA A 64 6.21 -10.36 -6.59
N SER A 65 6.21 -11.49 -5.86
CA SER A 65 6.89 -12.72 -6.28
C SER A 65 6.29 -13.30 -7.57
N GLY A 66 4.95 -13.31 -7.69
CA GLY A 66 4.26 -13.72 -8.92
C GLY A 66 4.61 -12.84 -10.12
N ILE A 67 4.72 -11.52 -9.90
CA ILE A 67 5.03 -10.54 -10.95
C ILE A 67 6.50 -10.61 -11.37
N GLY A 68 7.40 -10.99 -10.47
CA GLY A 68 8.81 -11.27 -10.81
C GLY A 68 8.99 -12.31 -11.92
N ARG A 69 8.04 -13.24 -12.06
CA ARG A 69 8.04 -14.26 -13.13
C ARG A 69 7.49 -13.76 -14.47
N MET A 70 6.87 -12.57 -14.51
CA MET A 70 6.31 -11.93 -15.71
C MET A 70 7.27 -10.95 -16.40
N ASN A 71 8.58 -11.11 -16.18
CA ASN A 71 9.60 -10.26 -16.79
C ASN A 71 9.61 -10.46 -18.32
N GLY A 72 9.12 -9.48 -19.07
CA GLY A 72 9.01 -9.54 -20.54
C GLY A 72 7.63 -9.89 -21.09
N ALA A 73 6.63 -10.17 -20.24
CA ALA A 73 5.25 -10.31 -20.69
C ALA A 73 4.77 -8.96 -21.31
N ALA A 74 4.33 -9.00 -22.57
CA ALA A 74 3.91 -7.84 -23.38
C ALA A 74 4.92 -6.68 -23.55
N GLY A 75 6.23 -6.94 -23.41
CA GLY A 75 7.28 -5.92 -23.64
C GLY A 75 7.36 -4.81 -22.58
N LEU A 76 6.65 -4.97 -21.46
CA LEU A 76 6.63 -4.01 -20.36
C LEU A 76 7.52 -4.48 -19.20
N PRO A 77 8.28 -3.57 -18.57
CA PRO A 77 9.11 -3.92 -17.42
C PRO A 77 8.23 -4.29 -16.22
N THR A 78 8.69 -5.27 -15.43
CA THR A 78 8.01 -5.82 -14.25
C THR A 78 7.45 -4.76 -13.30
N TRP A 79 8.16 -3.63 -13.11
CA TRP A 79 7.71 -2.56 -12.22
C TRP A 79 6.42 -1.88 -12.69
N ARG A 80 6.17 -1.80 -14.01
CA ARG A 80 4.91 -1.24 -14.55
C ARG A 80 3.75 -2.18 -14.34
N TRP A 81 3.97 -3.49 -14.43
CA TRP A 81 2.96 -4.51 -14.14
C TRP A 81 2.43 -4.43 -12.72
N ILE A 82 3.30 -4.15 -11.74
CA ILE A 82 2.89 -3.95 -10.33
C ILE A 82 1.87 -2.81 -10.21
N PHE A 83 2.10 -1.70 -10.91
CA PHE A 83 1.17 -0.58 -10.88
C PHE A 83 -0.12 -0.87 -11.66
N ILE A 84 -0.04 -1.51 -12.82
CA ILE A 84 -1.22 -1.84 -13.65
C ILE A 84 -2.15 -2.77 -12.87
N ILE A 85 -1.62 -3.87 -12.32
CA ILE A 85 -2.38 -4.86 -11.56
C ILE A 85 -3.01 -4.23 -10.31
N ARG A 86 -2.29 -3.33 -9.64
CA ARG A 86 -2.80 -2.61 -8.46
C ARG A 86 -3.86 -1.53 -8.79
N THR A 87 -3.94 -1.08 -10.05
CA THR A 87 -4.88 0.00 -10.47
C THR A 87 -6.07 -0.49 -11.28
N LEU A 88 -6.18 -1.79 -11.57
CA LEU A 88 -7.38 -2.36 -12.15
C LEU A 88 -8.55 -2.15 -11.16
N PRO A 89 -9.72 -1.68 -11.63
CA PRO A 89 -10.85 -1.39 -10.75
C PRO A 89 -11.37 -2.69 -10.13
N THR A 90 -11.10 -2.85 -8.84
CA THR A 90 -11.90 -3.60 -7.87
C THR A 90 -12.20 -2.67 -6.71
#